data_AF-A0A8I0LDV0-F1
#
_entry.id   AF-A0A8I0LDV0-F1
#
_cell.length_a   1.000
_cell.length_b   1.000
_cell.length_c   1.000
_cell.angle_alpha   90.00
_cell.angle_beta   90.00
_cell.angle_gamma   90.00
#
_symmetry.space_group_name_H-M   'P 1'
#
loop_
_entity.id
_entity.type
_entity.pdbx_description
1 polymer ?
#
loop_
_entity_poly.entity_id
_entity_poly.type
_entity_poly.pdbx_seq_one_letter_code
_entity_poly.pdbx_strand_id
1 'polypeptide(L)' 'PKPKKKKASADVKKTISRNVKIALNTLQQAIGMIEKTGTSLQQETEDLEDEYVITIRIHK' A
#
# COMPACT_ATOMS: atom_id res chain seq x y z
N PRO A 1 17.92 39.17 -20.29
CA PRO A 1 17.37 37.79 -20.17
C PRO A 1 18.14 36.96 -19.12
N LYS A 2 17.52 36.66 -17.96
CA LYS A 2 18.06 35.73 -16.96
C LYS A 2 17.13 34.53 -16.85
N PRO A 3 17.62 33.28 -16.97
CA PRO A 3 16.74 32.12 -16.92
C PRO A 3 16.31 31.90 -15.46
N LYS A 4 15.01 32.03 -15.20
CA LYS A 4 14.41 31.64 -13.93
C LYS A 4 14.45 30.11 -13.84
N LYS A 5 15.33 29.57 -12.99
CA LYS A 5 15.34 28.15 -12.61
C LYS A 5 13.94 27.79 -12.09
N LYS A 6 13.23 26.91 -12.81
CA LYS A 6 11.97 26.32 -12.34
C LYS A 6 12.27 25.56 -11.05
N LYS A 7 11.74 26.05 -9.92
CA LYS A 7 11.69 25.29 -8.67
C LYS A 7 10.69 24.15 -8.88
N ALA A 8 11.17 23.03 -9.43
CA ALA A 8 10.48 21.75 -9.34
C ALA A 8 10.83 21.13 -7.97
N SER A 9 10.28 21.72 -6.91
CA SER A 9 10.05 21.01 -5.65
C SER A 9 8.56 20.64 -5.70
N ALA A 10 8.13 19.73 -6.57
CA ALA A 10 8.30 18.29 -6.42
C ALA A 10 8.03 17.81 -4.99
N ASP A 11 6.99 18.37 -4.34
CA ASP A 11 6.10 17.60 -3.48
C ASP A 11 5.39 16.52 -4.33
N VAL A 12 6.18 15.61 -4.91
CA VAL A 12 5.66 14.37 -5.45
C VAL A 12 5.39 13.52 -4.22
N LYS A 13 4.24 13.72 -3.59
CA LYS A 13 3.68 12.70 -2.69
C LYS A 13 3.83 11.38 -3.44
N LYS A 14 4.64 10.46 -2.91
CA LYS A 14 4.95 9.17 -3.53
C LYS A 14 3.64 8.43 -3.73
N THR A 15 3.03 8.66 -4.89
CA THR A 15 1.70 8.14 -5.17
C THR A 15 1.91 6.68 -5.50
N ILE A 16 1.29 5.79 -4.72
CA ILE A 16 1.31 4.35 -4.99
C ILE A 16 0.93 4.12 -6.45
N SER A 17 1.80 3.41 -7.18
CA SER A 17 1.57 3.15 -8.60
C SER A 17 0.27 2.37 -8.82
N ARG A 18 -0.34 2.52 -10.00
CA ARG A 18 -1.58 1.79 -10.35
C ARG A 18 -1.44 0.27 -10.15
N ASN A 19 -0.30 -0.30 -10.53
CA ASN A 19 -0.04 -1.73 -10.41
C ASN A 19 0.01 -2.18 -8.96
N VAL A 20 0.62 -1.37 -8.08
CA VAL A 20 0.65 -1.65 -6.65
C VAL A 20 -0.76 -1.57 -6.07
N LYS A 21 -1.58 -0.58 -6.45
CA LYS A 21 -3.00 -0.53 -6.03
C LYS A 21 -3.79 -1.77 -6.42
N ILE A 22 -3.58 -2.28 -7.64
CA ILE A 22 -4.22 -3.52 -8.10
C ILE A 22 -3.77 -4.70 -7.23
N ALA A 23 -2.46 -4.84 -6.99
CA ALA A 23 -1.93 -5.90 -6.15
C ALA A 23 -2.48 -5.86 -4.71
N LEU A 24 -2.55 -4.67 -4.10
CA LEU A 24 -3.12 -4.48 -2.77
C LEU A 24 -4.59 -4.94 -2.71
N ASN A 25 -5.39 -4.56 -3.70
CA ASN A 25 -6.79 -5.00 -3.78
C ASN A 25 -6.90 -6.52 -3.93
N THR A 26 -6.02 -7.15 -4.71
CA THR A 26 -5.98 -8.62 -4.84
C THR A 26 -5.61 -9.30 -3.54
N LEU A 27 -4.62 -8.78 -2.80
CA LEU A 27 -4.25 -9.30 -1.48
C LEU A 27 -5.43 -9.20 -0.50
N GLN A 28 -6.13 -8.07 -0.48
CA GLN A 28 -7.28 -7.88 0.40
C GLN A 28 -8.43 -8.83 0.08
N GLN A 29 -8.67 -9.13 -1.21
CA GLN A 29 -9.63 -10.16 -1.61
C GLN A 29 -9.20 -11.55 -1.13
N ALA A 30 -7.91 -11.90 -1.26
CA ALA A 30 -7.38 -13.18 -0.79
C ALA A 30 -7.55 -13.35 0.73
N ILE A 31 -7.26 -12.31 1.51
CA ILE A 31 -7.48 -12.28 2.96
C ILE A 31 -8.96 -12.50 3.28
N GLY A 32 -9.87 -11.77 2.63
CA GLY A 32 -11.31 -11.94 2.84
C GLY A 32 -11.86 -13.31 2.44
N MET A 33 -11.20 -14.04 1.54
CA MET A 33 -11.55 -15.44 1.26
C MET A 33 -11.21 -16.36 2.44
N ILE A 34 -10.08 -16.13 3.10
CA ILE A 34 -9.64 -16.89 4.28
C ILE A 34 -10.57 -16.62 5.48
N GLU A 35 -11.00 -15.38 5.70
CA GLU A 35 -11.95 -15.07 6.77
C GLU A 35 -13.28 -15.80 6.59
N LYS A 36 -13.75 -15.90 5.33
CA LYS A 36 -14.99 -16.63 4.99
C LYS A 36 -14.91 -18.13 5.23
N THR A 37 -13.72 -18.73 5.31
CA THR A 37 -13.58 -20.14 5.71
C THR A 37 -13.70 -20.35 7.22
N GLY A 38 -13.94 -19.28 8.00
CA GLY A 38 -14.02 -19.33 9.46
C GLY A 38 -12.66 -19.28 10.16
N THR A 39 -11.59 -19.00 9.42
CA THR A 39 -10.23 -18.88 9.97
C THR A 39 -10.05 -17.52 10.62
N SER A 40 -9.67 -17.50 11.90
CA SER A 40 -9.33 -16.26 12.60
C SER A 40 -7.95 -15.76 12.17
N LEU A 41 -7.92 -14.56 11.60
CA LEU A 41 -6.68 -13.86 11.24
C LEU A 41 -6.65 -12.47 11.86
N GLN A 42 -5.44 -11.95 12.07
CA GLN A 42 -5.20 -10.56 12.40
C GLN A 42 -4.45 -9.91 11.25
N GLN A 43 -4.89 -8.73 10.84
CA GLN A 43 -4.26 -7.91 9.82
C GLN A 43 -3.90 -6.55 10.40
N GLU A 44 -2.70 -6.10 10.10
CA GLU A 44 -2.21 -4.75 10.39
C GLU A 44 -1.63 -4.14 9.11
N THR A 45 -1.80 -2.83 8.94
CA THR A 45 -1.41 -2.14 7.72
C THR A 45 -0.87 -0.76 8.06
N GLU A 46 0.34 -0.48 7.59
CA GLU A 46 1.07 0.75 7.86
C GLU A 46 1.47 1.41 6.53
N ASP A 47 1.12 2.69 6.38
CA ASP A 47 1.49 3.53 5.25
C ASP A 47 2.65 4.43 5.70
N LEU A 48 3.88 3.97 5.46
CA LEU A 48 5.10 4.70 5.81
C LEU A 48 5.55 5.55 4.61
N GLU A 49 6.47 6.49 4.84
CA GLU A 49 6.91 7.44 3.80
C GLU A 49 7.54 6.75 2.58
N ASP A 50 8.23 5.63 2.80
CA ASP A 50 9.00 4.91 1.77
C ASP A 50 8.42 3.55 1.40
N GLU A 51 7.54 2.99 2.24
CA GLU A 51 7.06 1.62 2.10
C GLU A 51 5.65 1.44 2.65
N TYR A 52 4.96 0.44 2.11
CA TYR A 52 3.64 0.02 2.57
C TYR A 52 3.79 -1.36 3.21
N VAL A 53 3.56 -1.46 4.51
CA VAL A 53 3.76 -2.69 5.28
C VAL A 53 2.42 -3.32 5.59
N ILE A 54 2.25 -4.58 5.21
CA ILE A 54 1.08 -5.38 5.53
C ILE A 54 1.55 -6.58 6.34
N THR A 55 1.07 -6.70 7.58
CA THR A 55 1.37 -7.83 8.46
C THR A 55 0.10 -8.68 8.62
N ILE A 56 0.24 -9.99 8.35
CA ILE A 56 -0.86 -10.96 8.45
C ILE A 56 -0.46 -12.04 9.45
N ARG A 57 -1.30 -12.30 10.44
CA ARG A 57 -1.12 -13.38 11.42
C ARG A 57 -2.30 -14.33 11.36
N ILE A 58 -2.02 -15.61 11.13
CA ILE A 58 -3.02 -16.68 11.08
C ILE A 58 -2.71 -17.64 12.23
N HIS A 59 -3.67 -17.84 13.13
CA HIS A 59 -3.54 -18.83 14.19
C HIS A 59 -3.76 -20.23 13.60
N LYS A 60 -2.87 -21.17 13.93
CA LYS A 60 -2.92 -22.56 13.46
C LYS A 60 -3.87 -23.41 14.30
#